data_AF-A0A3P6B3Z8-F1
#
_entry.id   AF-A0A3P6B3Z8-F1
#
_cell.length_a   1.000
_cell.length_b   1.000
_cell.length_c   1.000
_cell.angle_alpha   90.00
_cell.angle_beta   90.00
_cell.angle_gamma   90.00
#
_symmetry.space_group_name_H-M   'P 1'
#
loop_
_entity.id
_entity.type
_entity.pdbx_description
1 polymer ?
#
loop_
_entity_poly.entity_id
_entity_poly.type
_entity_poly.pdbx_seq_one_letter_code
_entity_poly.pdbx_strand_id
1 'polypeptide(L)'
;VYAAILKNTQLYEVKTMNLAHSCSVDDRAGYQSQATHTVIGGIMRAKFAGRGGGPRPNEIREAMQGDHNVHISYWKAWRSREVALDYAKGSFGASYNLLP
;
A
#
# COMPACT_ATOMS: atom_id res chain seq x y z
N VAL A 1 3.40 23.82 5.35
CA VAL A 1 3.42 23.46 6.78
C VAL A 1 4.62 24.14 7.41
N TYR A 2 4.42 24.86 8.51
CA TYR A 2 5.48 25.49 9.28
C TYR A 2 5.62 24.75 10.62
N ALA A 3 6.83 24.33 10.94
CA ALA A 3 7.16 23.64 12.18
C ALA A 3 8.40 24.28 12.81
N ALA A 4 8.44 24.29 14.14
CA ALA A 4 9.55 24.81 14.93
C ALA A 4 10.09 23.71 15.86
N ILE A 5 11.41 23.70 16.07
CA ILE A 5 12.05 22.79 17.01
C ILE A 5 11.83 23.31 18.43
N LEU A 6 11.40 22.43 19.33
CA LEU A 6 11.29 22.73 20.76
C LEU A 6 12.69 22.80 21.37
N LYS A 7 12.99 23.91 22.06
CA LYS A 7 14.33 24.16 22.64
C LYS A 7 14.79 22.98 23.50
N ASN A 8 16.03 22.54 23.28
CA ASN A 8 16.68 21.42 23.97
C ASN A 8 16.00 20.05 23.82
N THR A 9 15.19 19.86 22.78
CA THR A 9 14.62 18.55 22.44
C THR A 9 14.82 18.25 20.95
N GLN A 10 14.65 16.97 20.57
CA GLN A 10 14.59 16.57 19.16
C GLN A 10 13.15 16.58 18.61
N LEU A 11 12.23 17.22 19.32
CA LEU A 11 10.81 17.25 19.00
C LEU A 11 10.47 18.49 18.18
N TYR A 12 9.60 18.29 17.18
CA TYR A 12 9.10 19.34 16.30
C TYR A 12 7.65 19.66 16.66
N GLU A 13 7.35 20.94 16.82
CA GLU A 13 6.00 21.46 16.97
C GLU A 13 5.51 22.00 15.62
N VAL A 14 4.43 21.43 15.09
CA VAL A 14 3.78 21.94 13.88
C VAL A 14 2.87 23.11 14.27
N LYS A 15 3.31 24.32 13.95
CA LYS A 15 2.60 25.57 14.34
C LYS A 15 1.54 25.99 13.35
N THR A 16 1.73 25.68 12.07
CA THR A 16 0.78 26.11 11.04
C THR A 16 0.75 25.11 9.90
N MET A 17 -0.45 24.71 9.52
CA MET A 17 -0.68 23.72 8.49
C MET A 17 -1.74 24.26 7.56
N ASN A 18 -1.39 24.43 6.29
CA ASN A 18 -2.37 24.73 5.27
C ASN A 18 -2.97 23.41 4.80
N LEU A 19 -4.25 23.23 5.12
CA LEU A 19 -5.08 22.08 4.76
C LEU A 19 -5.74 22.24 3.39
N ALA A 20 -5.66 23.41 2.77
CA ALA A 20 -6.28 23.67 1.48
C ALA A 20 -5.58 22.84 0.40
N HIS A 21 -6.35 21.91 -0.18
CA HIS A 21 -5.90 21.07 -1.25
C HIS A 21 -6.23 21.76 -2.58
N SER A 22 -5.20 22.19 -3.33
CA SER A 22 -5.38 22.76 -4.68
C SER A 22 -5.29 21.73 -5.79
N CYS A 23 -5.30 20.43 -5.45
CA CYS A 23 -5.19 19.36 -6.43
C CYS A 23 -6.50 19.21 -7.19
N SER A 24 -6.46 19.25 -8.52
CA SER A 24 -7.64 19.02 -9.34
C SER A 24 -8.15 17.59 -9.16
N VAL A 25 -9.47 17.41 -9.16
CA VAL A 25 -10.09 16.09 -9.19
C VAL A 25 -9.83 15.42 -10.55
N ASP A 26 -9.62 16.20 -11.63
CA ASP A 26 -9.22 15.68 -12.94
C ASP A 26 -7.82 15.08 -12.93
N ASP A 27 -6.88 15.62 -12.13
CA ASP A 27 -5.57 14.97 -11.92
C ASP A 27 -5.73 13.60 -11.25
N ARG A 28 -6.84 13.40 -10.53
CA ARG A 28 -7.20 12.11 -9.93
C ARG A 28 -8.08 11.22 -10.81
N ALA A 29 -8.67 11.74 -11.89
CA ALA A 29 -9.57 10.99 -12.77
C ALA A 29 -8.87 9.80 -13.47
N GLY A 30 -7.55 9.85 -13.66
CA GLY A 30 -6.76 8.73 -14.16
C GLY A 30 -6.55 7.58 -13.16
N TYR A 31 -6.68 7.81 -11.85
CA TYR A 31 -6.53 6.77 -10.83
C TYR A 31 -7.75 5.85 -10.71
N GLN A 32 -8.93 6.34 -11.15
CA GLN A 32 -10.21 5.65 -11.05
C GLN A 32 -10.27 4.40 -11.95
N SER A 33 -9.58 4.43 -13.10
CA SER A 33 -9.58 3.34 -14.08
C SER A 33 -8.57 2.23 -13.78
N GLN A 34 -7.70 2.45 -12.80
CA GLN A 34 -6.59 1.55 -12.49
C GLN A 34 -6.92 0.73 -11.25
N ALA A 35 -6.84 -0.60 -11.36
CA ALA A 35 -7.04 -1.49 -10.23
C ALA A 35 -6.27 -1.02 -8.99
N THR A 36 -6.97 -0.93 -7.86
CA THR A 36 -6.37 -0.54 -6.58
C THR A 36 -5.53 -1.69 -6.04
N HIS A 37 -4.52 -1.37 -5.23
CA HIS A 37 -3.65 -2.39 -4.63
C HIS A 37 -4.42 -3.35 -3.71
N THR A 38 -5.55 -2.90 -3.14
CA THR A 38 -6.45 -3.75 -2.35
C THR A 38 -7.17 -4.79 -3.21
N VAL A 39 -7.69 -4.38 -4.38
CA VAL A 39 -8.33 -5.30 -5.34
C VAL A 39 -7.32 -6.32 -5.85
N ILE A 40 -6.13 -5.87 -6.28
CA ILE A 40 -5.06 -6.76 -6.76
C ILE A 40 -4.62 -7.73 -5.66
N GLY A 41 -4.43 -7.26 -4.43
CA GLY A 41 -4.08 -8.10 -3.29
C GLY A 41 -5.15 -9.14 -2.98
N GLY A 42 -6.44 -8.77 -3.09
CA GLY A 42 -7.57 -9.68 -2.95
C GLY A 42 -7.59 -10.78 -4.02
N ILE A 43 -7.37 -10.43 -5.29
CA ILE A 43 -7.27 -11.40 -6.40
C ILE A 43 -6.11 -12.37 -6.16
N MET A 44 -4.98 -11.84 -5.68
CA MET A 44 -3.75 -12.61 -5.49
C MET A 44 -3.72 -13.43 -4.19
N ARG A 45 -4.65 -13.24 -3.25
CA ARG A 45 -4.63 -13.85 -1.90
C ARG A 45 -4.35 -15.36 -1.90
N ALA A 46 -4.92 -16.09 -2.87
CA ALA A 46 -4.77 -17.54 -2.97
C ALA A 46 -3.30 -17.94 -3.25
N LYS A 47 -2.55 -17.12 -3.99
CA LYS A 47 -1.12 -17.35 -4.27
C LYS A 47 -0.23 -17.14 -3.03
N PHE A 48 -0.78 -16.61 -1.92
CA PHE A 48 -0.07 -16.34 -0.66
C PHE A 48 -0.52 -17.23 0.51
N ALA A 49 -1.51 -18.11 0.32
CA ALA A 49 -2.06 -18.97 1.37
C ALA A 49 -1.11 -20.09 1.82
N GLY A 50 -0.10 -20.45 1.03
CA GLY A 50 0.86 -21.51 1.37
C GLY A 50 1.93 -21.10 2.40
N ARG A 51 2.77 -22.06 2.80
CA ARG A 51 3.92 -21.83 3.72
C ARG A 51 4.96 -20.85 3.17
N GLY A 52 4.99 -20.61 1.85
CA GLY A 52 5.93 -19.69 1.20
C GLY A 52 5.56 -18.21 1.34
N GLY A 53 6.47 -17.33 0.92
CA GLY A 53 6.27 -15.87 0.88
C GLY A 53 5.44 -15.36 -0.30
N GLY A 54 4.82 -16.27 -1.06
CA GLY A 54 4.10 -16.04 -2.31
C GLY A 54 4.94 -15.37 -3.40
N PRO A 55 4.30 -14.92 -4.50
CA PRO A 55 5.00 -14.34 -5.64
C PRO A 55 5.73 -13.03 -5.31
N ARG A 56 6.83 -12.79 -6.02
CA ARG A 56 7.61 -11.55 -5.96
C ARG A 56 6.88 -10.42 -6.70
N PRO A 57 7.17 -9.14 -6.40
CA PRO A 57 6.51 -8.01 -7.07
C PRO A 57 6.58 -8.06 -8.60
N ASN A 58 7.70 -8.49 -9.19
CA ASN A 58 7.81 -8.61 -10.65
C ASN A 58 6.89 -9.71 -11.20
N GLU A 59 6.80 -10.85 -10.52
CA GLU A 59 5.88 -11.94 -10.89
C GLU A 59 4.41 -11.49 -10.78
N ILE A 60 4.09 -10.60 -9.82
CA ILE A 60 2.75 -10.00 -9.72
C ILE A 60 2.49 -9.06 -10.90
N ARG A 61 3.50 -8.29 -11.37
CA ARG A 61 3.36 -7.45 -12.57
C ARG A 61 3.10 -8.31 -13.81
N GLU A 62 3.87 -9.38 -13.98
CA GLU A 62 3.72 -10.33 -15.08
C GLU A 62 2.35 -11.02 -15.05
N ALA A 63 1.92 -11.48 -13.87
CA ALA A 63 0.61 -12.10 -13.73
C ALA A 63 -0.54 -11.11 -13.97
N MET A 64 -0.44 -9.86 -13.52
CA MET A 64 -1.46 -8.85 -13.82
C MET A 64 -1.51 -8.49 -15.31
N GLN A 65 -0.36 -8.46 -15.97
CA GLN A 65 -0.28 -8.26 -17.41
C GLN A 65 -0.81 -9.46 -18.20
N GLY A 66 -0.48 -10.69 -17.80
CA GLY A 66 -0.86 -11.93 -18.49
C GLY A 66 -2.32 -12.33 -18.25
N ASP A 67 -2.74 -12.36 -16.98
CA ASP A 67 -4.06 -12.89 -16.58
C ASP A 67 -5.18 -11.85 -16.77
N HIS A 68 -4.83 -10.56 -16.71
CA HIS A 68 -5.83 -9.47 -16.67
C HIS A 68 -5.59 -8.34 -17.68
N ASN A 69 -4.48 -8.37 -18.44
CA ASN A 69 -4.07 -7.28 -19.33
C ASN A 69 -3.97 -5.92 -18.61
N VAL A 70 -3.61 -5.94 -17.33
CA VAL A 70 -3.46 -4.73 -16.50
C VAL A 70 -1.98 -4.48 -16.23
N HIS A 71 -1.46 -3.40 -16.80
CA HIS A 71 -0.11 -2.96 -16.49
C HIS A 71 -0.07 -2.21 -15.15
N ILE A 72 0.64 -2.75 -14.17
CA ILE A 72 0.82 -2.11 -12.86
C ILE A 72 2.27 -1.70 -12.62
N SER A 73 2.45 -0.61 -11.87
CA SER A 73 3.77 -0.17 -11.43
C SER A 73 4.37 -1.13 -10.41
N TYR A 74 5.71 -1.12 -10.28
CA TYR A 74 6.40 -1.93 -9.27
C TYR A 74 5.91 -1.63 -7.85
N TRP A 75 5.76 -0.35 -7.50
CA TRP A 75 5.24 0.04 -6.18
C TRP A 75 3.83 -0.50 -5.94
N LYS A 76 2.96 -0.46 -6.96
CA LYS A 76 1.61 -1.03 -6.85
C LYS A 76 1.66 -2.55 -6.67
N ALA A 77 2.55 -3.25 -7.37
CA ALA A 77 2.76 -4.68 -7.18
C ALA A 77 3.27 -5.02 -5.77
N TRP A 78 4.26 -4.26 -5.28
CA TRP A 78 4.77 -4.38 -3.92
C TRP A 78 3.66 -4.16 -2.89
N ARG A 79 2.89 -3.08 -3.02
CA ARG A 79 1.81 -2.78 -2.07
C ARG A 79 0.69 -3.83 -2.09
N SER A 80 0.37 -4.35 -3.28
CA SER A 80 -0.61 -5.42 -3.44
C SER A 80 -0.15 -6.72 -2.78
N ARG A 81 1.16 -7.02 -2.82
CA ARG A 81 1.76 -8.16 -2.12
C ARG A 81 1.58 -8.06 -0.62
N GLU A 82 1.81 -6.90 -0.03
CA GLU A 82 1.61 -6.69 1.41
C GLU A 82 0.15 -6.94 1.81
N VAL A 83 -0.80 -6.43 1.03
CA VAL A 83 -2.23 -6.68 1.26
C VAL A 83 -2.58 -8.16 1.09
N ALA A 84 -2.05 -8.84 0.07
CA ALA A 84 -2.30 -10.26 -0.14
C ALA A 84 -1.76 -11.13 1.01
N LEU A 85 -0.60 -10.78 1.56
CA LEU A 85 -0.02 -11.43 2.74
C LEU A 85 -0.90 -11.22 3.98
N ASP A 86 -1.37 -9.99 4.18
CA ASP A 86 -2.27 -9.65 5.27
C ASP A 86 -3.59 -10.43 5.20
N TYR A 87 -4.19 -10.54 4.01
CA TYR A 87 -5.38 -11.38 3.81
C TYR A 87 -5.13 -12.87 4.02
N ALA A 88 -3.95 -13.38 3.66
CA ALA A 88 -3.65 -14.80 3.74
C ALA A 88 -3.22 -15.25 5.14
N LYS A 89 -2.50 -14.40 5.89
CA LYS A 89 -1.81 -14.78 7.14
C LYS A 89 -2.20 -13.91 8.34
N GLY A 90 -3.01 -12.88 8.12
CA GLY A 90 -3.33 -11.87 9.12
C GLY A 90 -2.23 -10.82 9.27
N SER A 91 -2.57 -9.76 9.99
CA SER A 91 -1.67 -8.61 10.14
C SER A 91 -0.66 -8.84 11.24
N PHE A 92 0.51 -8.21 11.11
CA PHE A 92 1.51 -8.19 12.17
C PHE A 92 0.94 -7.58 13.46
N GLY A 93 0.08 -6.55 13.35
CA GLY A 93 -0.57 -5.95 14.52
C GLY A 93 -1.52 -6.91 15.22
N ALA A 94 -2.31 -7.68 14.46
CA ALA A 94 -3.18 -8.72 15.02
C ALA A 94 -2.34 -9.81 15.70
N SER A 95 -1.22 -10.20 15.11
CA SER A 95 -0.29 -11.17 15.68
C SER A 95 0.36 -10.66 16.96
N TYR A 96 0.72 -9.38 17.02
CA TYR A 96 1.34 -8.77 18.19
C TYR A 96 0.40 -8.75 19.40
N ASN A 97 -0.90 -8.55 19.16
CA ASN A 97 -1.93 -8.61 20.22
C ASN A 97 -2.14 -10.01 20.81
N LEU A 98 -1.56 -11.06 20.21
CA LEU A 98 -1.63 -12.44 20.70
C LEU A 98 -0.41 -12.83 21.54
N LEU A 99 0.56 -11.93 21.71
CA LEU A 99 1.72 -12.16 22.57
C LEU A 99 1.28 -12.11 24.06
N PRO A 100 1.75 -13.05 24.91
CA PRO A 100 1.41 -13.10 26.32
C PRO A 100 2.03 -11.99 27.17
#